data_AF-A0A5M9N0Q0-F1
#
_entry.id   AF-A0A5M9N0Q0-F1
#
_cell.length_a   1.000
_cell.length_b   1.000
_cell.length_c   1.000
_cell.angle_alpha   90.00
_cell.angle_beta   90.00
_cell.angle_gamma   90.00
#
_symmetry.space_group_name_H-M   'P 1'
#
loop_
_entity.id
_entity.type
_entity.pdbx_description
1 polymer ?
#
loop_
_entity_poly.entity_id
_entity_poly.type
_entity_poly.pdbx_seq_one_letter_code
_entity_poly.pdbx_strand_id
1 'polypeptide(L)'
;KQSGKKAKLTRAWNKINNLKREITNRTVHEIVSFAEKVNADTIVFEYLDRFPKIKGSRNKRIRMKLQLWTKIAIQNKVKHKAHSAGMRFSRVTPKNTSLLAYDGSGSVKRNKDNFSLCTFSTGKQYNCDLSASYNIGARYFIREYQKSIPAKEWSEAVAKEPGLLRRTQSTLATLISLAGVVQIEK
;
A
#
# COMPACT_ATOMS: atom_id res chain seq x y z
N LYS A 1 -22.78 -3.48 -20.96
CA LYS A 1 -22.32 -2.08 -20.72
C LYS A 1 -22.86 -1.62 -19.37
N GLN A 2 -22.06 -0.92 -18.56
CA GLN A 2 -22.42 -0.49 -17.19
C GLN A 2 -23.30 0.77 -17.16
N SER A 3 -23.37 1.49 -18.29
CA SER A 3 -24.15 2.70 -18.47
C SER A 3 -24.50 2.90 -19.95
N GLY A 4 -25.43 3.83 -20.23
CA GLY A 4 -25.89 4.22 -21.57
C GLY A 4 -27.18 3.52 -22.02
N LYS A 5 -27.80 4.02 -23.10
CA LYS A 5 -29.10 3.55 -23.65
C LYS A 5 -29.15 2.03 -23.94
N LYS A 6 -27.99 1.38 -24.16
CA LYS A 6 -27.87 -0.07 -24.46
C LYS A 6 -27.44 -0.92 -23.25
N ALA A 7 -27.41 -0.37 -22.03
CA ALA A 7 -27.04 -1.12 -20.83
C ALA A 7 -28.22 -1.96 -20.33
N LYS A 8 -28.03 -3.29 -20.24
CA LYS A 8 -28.96 -4.17 -19.51
C LYS A 8 -28.81 -3.89 -18.00
N LEU A 9 -29.92 -3.83 -17.26
CA LEU A 9 -29.99 -3.64 -15.80
C LEU A 9 -29.50 -2.25 -15.28
N THR A 10 -29.88 -1.16 -15.96
CA THR A 10 -29.46 0.21 -15.60
C THR A 10 -29.72 0.60 -14.14
N ARG A 11 -30.89 0.23 -13.57
CA ARG A 11 -31.23 0.53 -12.16
C ARG A 11 -30.24 -0.09 -11.17
N ALA A 12 -29.85 -1.35 -11.40
CA ALA A 12 -28.88 -2.04 -10.55
C ALA A 12 -27.48 -1.41 -10.65
N TRP A 13 -27.05 -1.06 -11.86
CA TRP A 13 -25.77 -0.36 -12.05
C TRP A 13 -25.74 1.03 -11.43
N ASN A 14 -26.84 1.79 -11.49
CA ASN A 14 -26.96 3.07 -10.80
C ASN A 14 -26.79 2.91 -9.28
N LYS A 15 -27.45 1.91 -8.68
CA LYS A 15 -27.30 1.60 -7.25
C LYS A 15 -25.86 1.25 -6.89
N ILE A 16 -25.21 0.38 -7.68
CA ILE A 16 -23.80 0.01 -7.49
C ILE A 16 -22.89 1.23 -7.59
N ASN A 17 -23.08 2.09 -8.60
CA ASN A 17 -22.25 3.26 -8.81
C ASN A 17 -22.43 4.30 -7.69
N ASN A 18 -23.66 4.49 -7.20
CA ASN A 18 -23.94 5.36 -6.06
C ASN A 18 -23.23 4.86 -4.80
N LEU A 19 -23.36 3.57 -4.48
CA LEU A 19 -22.68 2.97 -3.32
C LEU A 19 -21.15 3.07 -3.45
N LYS A 20 -20.61 2.78 -4.64
CA LYS A 20 -19.16 2.93 -4.89
C LYS A 20 -18.69 4.37 -4.67
N ARG A 21 -19.46 5.36 -5.13
CA ARG A 21 -19.16 6.78 -4.96
C ARG A 21 -19.17 7.16 -3.47
N GLU A 22 -20.16 6.72 -2.73
CA GLU A 22 -20.27 6.96 -1.28
C GLU A 22 -19.07 6.37 -0.53
N ILE A 23 -18.79 5.07 -0.72
CA ILE A 23 -17.63 4.38 -0.10
C ILE A 23 -16.33 5.11 -0.46
N THR A 24 -16.14 5.45 -1.74
CA THR A 24 -14.95 6.18 -2.19
C THR A 24 -14.82 7.52 -1.48
N ASN A 25 -15.89 8.30 -1.42
CA ASN A 25 -15.87 9.63 -0.81
C ASN A 25 -15.58 9.56 0.69
N ARG A 26 -16.24 8.65 1.41
CA ARG A 26 -16.06 8.48 2.85
C ARG A 26 -14.64 8.03 3.18
N THR A 27 -14.15 6.97 2.53
CA THR A 27 -12.78 6.47 2.77
C THR A 27 -11.72 7.51 2.40
N VAL A 28 -11.91 8.25 1.31
CA VAL A 28 -10.98 9.33 0.92
C VAL A 28 -10.95 10.43 1.98
N HIS A 29 -12.11 10.82 2.51
CA HIS A 29 -12.18 11.83 3.56
C HIS A 29 -11.46 11.36 4.83
N GLU A 30 -11.74 10.14 5.30
CA GLU A 30 -11.08 9.56 6.48
C GLU A 30 -9.55 9.50 6.32
N ILE A 31 -9.05 9.07 5.15
CA ILE A 31 -7.60 8.98 4.89
C ILE A 31 -6.95 10.36 4.91
N VAL A 32 -7.53 11.34 4.23
CA VAL A 32 -6.95 12.69 4.13
C VAL A 32 -7.02 13.41 5.46
N SER A 33 -8.15 13.33 6.17
CA SER A 33 -8.31 13.97 7.48
C SER A 33 -7.43 13.33 8.55
N PHE A 34 -7.19 12.02 8.48
CA PHE A 34 -6.19 11.39 9.33
C PHE A 34 -4.77 11.90 9.01
N ALA A 35 -4.41 12.00 7.73
CA ALA A 35 -3.11 12.51 7.30
C ALA A 35 -2.88 13.97 7.73
N GLU A 36 -3.90 14.84 7.60
CA GLU A 36 -3.88 16.21 8.09
C GLU A 36 -3.71 16.26 9.61
N LYS A 37 -4.48 15.44 10.35
CA LYS A 37 -4.41 15.38 11.82
C LYS A 37 -3.01 15.03 12.33
N VAL A 38 -2.28 14.16 11.63
CA VAL A 38 -0.92 13.75 12.01
C VAL A 38 0.17 14.59 11.34
N ASN A 39 -0.20 15.67 10.63
CA ASN A 39 0.71 16.51 9.85
C ASN A 39 1.62 15.70 8.91
N ALA A 40 1.07 14.72 8.20
CA ALA A 40 1.84 13.90 7.29
C ALA A 40 2.28 14.69 6.05
N ASP A 41 3.58 14.68 5.73
CA ASP A 41 4.09 15.29 4.48
C ASP A 41 3.69 14.51 3.22
N THR A 42 3.50 13.19 3.35
CA THR A 42 3.31 12.30 2.21
C THR A 42 2.36 11.15 2.53
N ILE A 43 1.40 10.90 1.64
CA ILE A 43 0.56 9.68 1.67
C ILE A 43 1.11 8.68 0.65
N VAL A 44 1.35 7.45 1.12
CA VAL A 44 1.94 6.37 0.31
C VAL A 44 0.94 5.23 0.11
N PHE A 45 0.71 4.84 -1.15
CA PHE A 45 -0.07 3.66 -1.50
C PHE A 45 0.76 2.58 -2.18
N GLU A 46 0.22 1.37 -2.21
CA GLU A 46 0.64 0.38 -3.19
C GLU A 46 0.22 0.76 -4.61
N TYR A 47 1.06 0.45 -5.59
CA TYR A 47 0.76 0.62 -6.99
C TYR A 47 -0.17 -0.48 -7.52
N LEU A 48 -1.45 -0.15 -7.73
CA LEU A 48 -2.52 -1.10 -8.12
C LEU A 48 -2.98 -1.02 -9.59
N ASP A 49 -2.19 -0.42 -10.49
CA ASP A 49 -2.66 -0.13 -11.86
C ASP A 49 -2.78 -1.36 -12.79
N ARG A 50 -2.29 -2.54 -12.38
CA ARG A 50 -2.46 -3.77 -13.16
C ARG A 50 -3.54 -4.66 -12.55
N PHE A 51 -4.63 -4.86 -13.27
CA PHE A 51 -5.61 -5.89 -12.93
C PHE A 51 -4.94 -7.26 -12.99
N PRO A 52 -4.82 -7.99 -11.88
CA PRO A 52 -4.36 -9.36 -11.95
C PRO A 52 -5.36 -10.19 -12.76
N LYS A 53 -4.89 -11.28 -13.39
CA LYS A 53 -5.79 -12.28 -13.98
C LYS A 53 -6.59 -12.94 -12.84
N ILE A 54 -7.81 -12.46 -12.61
CA ILE A 54 -8.68 -12.98 -11.55
C ILE A 54 -9.24 -14.35 -11.98
N LYS A 55 -8.82 -15.41 -11.28
CA LYS A 55 -9.34 -16.78 -11.47
C LYS A 55 -10.59 -17.02 -10.62
N GLY A 56 -11.39 -18.01 -11.02
CA GLY A 56 -12.61 -18.45 -10.31
C GLY A 56 -13.91 -18.09 -11.02
N SER A 57 -15.03 -18.27 -10.31
CA SER A 57 -16.38 -18.10 -10.84
C SER A 57 -16.64 -16.68 -11.39
N ARG A 58 -17.61 -16.55 -12.31
CA ARG A 58 -18.02 -15.25 -12.87
C ARG A 58 -18.32 -14.22 -11.77
N ASN A 59 -19.07 -14.61 -10.74
CA ASN A 59 -19.46 -13.74 -9.64
C ASN A 59 -18.25 -13.27 -8.81
N LYS A 60 -17.32 -14.19 -8.51
CA LYS A 60 -16.05 -13.84 -7.83
C LYS A 60 -15.26 -12.82 -8.64
N ARG A 61 -15.12 -13.05 -9.95
CA ARG A 61 -14.42 -12.14 -10.86
C ARG A 61 -15.05 -10.75 -10.90
N ILE A 62 -16.37 -10.66 -10.99
CA ILE A 62 -17.08 -9.37 -10.98
C ILE A 62 -16.88 -8.63 -9.66
N ARG A 63 -17.04 -9.32 -8.52
CA ARG A 63 -16.83 -8.73 -7.18
C ARG A 63 -15.43 -8.14 -7.04
N MET A 64 -14.40 -8.91 -7.40
CA MET A 64 -13.01 -8.47 -7.31
C MET A 64 -12.73 -7.30 -8.27
N LYS A 65 -13.31 -7.28 -9.48
CA LYS A 65 -13.20 -6.13 -10.39
C LYS A 65 -13.84 -4.87 -9.80
N LEU A 66 -15.04 -4.98 -9.22
CA LEU A 66 -15.71 -3.85 -8.56
C LEU A 66 -14.84 -3.28 -7.43
N GLN A 67 -14.27 -4.15 -6.59
CA GLN A 67 -13.38 -3.75 -5.51
C GLN A 67 -12.12 -3.05 -6.03
N LEU A 68 -11.46 -3.59 -7.06
CA LEU A 68 -10.28 -2.98 -7.66
C LEU A 68 -10.58 -1.61 -8.28
N TRP A 69 -11.71 -1.46 -8.98
CA TRP A 69 -12.13 -0.16 -9.49
C TRP A 69 -12.34 0.86 -8.38
N THR A 70 -12.96 0.45 -7.26
CA THR A 70 -13.12 1.34 -6.10
C THR A 70 -11.77 1.70 -5.48
N LYS A 71 -10.83 0.76 -5.33
CA LYS A 71 -9.47 1.02 -4.82
C LYS A 71 -8.72 2.02 -5.70
N ILE A 72 -8.78 1.88 -7.02
CA ILE A 72 -8.17 2.83 -7.97
C ILE A 72 -8.84 4.21 -7.84
N ALA A 73 -10.16 4.27 -7.74
CA ALA A 73 -10.89 5.52 -7.55
C ALA A 73 -10.49 6.22 -6.24
N ILE A 74 -10.32 5.47 -5.15
CA ILE A 74 -9.82 5.98 -3.87
C ILE A 74 -8.41 6.57 -4.05
N GLN A 75 -7.46 5.82 -4.62
CA GLN A 75 -6.08 6.31 -4.81
C GLN A 75 -6.03 7.60 -5.63
N ASN A 76 -6.77 7.65 -6.74
CA ASN A 76 -6.81 8.85 -7.58
C ASN A 76 -7.39 10.05 -6.83
N LYS A 77 -8.49 9.85 -6.09
CA LYS A 77 -9.13 10.94 -5.35
C LYS A 77 -8.30 11.40 -4.15
N VAL A 78 -7.64 10.47 -3.44
CA VAL A 78 -6.67 10.80 -2.39
C VAL A 78 -5.51 11.61 -2.97
N LYS A 79 -4.94 11.21 -4.11
CA LYS A 79 -3.87 11.99 -4.78
C LYS A 79 -4.28 13.45 -4.98
N HIS A 80 -5.46 13.70 -5.55
CA HIS A 80 -5.94 15.07 -5.78
C HIS A 80 -6.14 15.85 -4.49
N LYS A 81 -6.75 15.24 -3.47
CA LYS A 81 -6.98 15.91 -2.17
C LYS A 81 -5.68 16.14 -1.39
N ALA A 82 -4.77 15.17 -1.41
CA ALA A 82 -3.44 15.29 -0.80
C ALA A 82 -2.72 16.52 -1.36
N HIS A 83 -2.66 16.65 -2.70
CA HIS A 83 -2.05 17.83 -3.33
C HIS A 83 -2.77 19.13 -2.98
N SER A 84 -4.11 19.12 -2.88
CA SER A 84 -4.88 20.30 -2.48
C SER A 84 -4.61 20.73 -1.04
N ALA A 85 -4.23 19.77 -0.18
CA ALA A 85 -3.86 19.98 1.21
C ALA A 85 -2.34 20.15 1.41
N GLY A 86 -1.56 20.35 0.33
CA GLY A 86 -0.11 20.55 0.40
C GLY A 86 0.72 19.28 0.64
N MET A 87 0.09 18.11 0.71
CA MET A 87 0.77 16.82 0.90
C MET A 87 1.23 16.20 -0.42
N ARG A 88 2.33 15.45 -0.38
CA ARG A 88 2.79 14.64 -1.51
C ARG A 88 2.01 13.32 -1.59
N PHE A 89 1.92 12.76 -2.78
CA PHE A 89 1.36 11.44 -3.02
C PHE A 89 2.40 10.54 -3.69
N SER A 90 2.61 9.34 -3.14
CA SER A 90 3.58 8.39 -3.64
C SER A 90 3.00 6.99 -3.77
N ARG A 91 3.58 6.18 -4.65
CA ARG A 91 3.26 4.76 -4.80
C ARG A 91 4.51 3.91 -4.72
N VAL A 92 4.37 2.70 -4.15
CA VAL A 92 5.42 1.68 -4.08
C VAL A 92 4.92 0.35 -4.64
N THR A 93 5.85 -0.54 -4.97
CA THR A 93 5.49 -1.87 -5.46
C THR A 93 4.78 -2.70 -4.36
N PRO A 94 3.63 -3.32 -4.66
CA PRO A 94 2.90 -4.17 -3.71
C PRO A 94 3.58 -5.53 -3.50
N LYS A 95 4.62 -5.88 -4.27
CA LYS A 95 5.20 -7.22 -4.23
C LYS A 95 5.77 -7.50 -2.84
N ASN A 96 5.25 -8.53 -2.18
CA ASN A 96 5.65 -9.03 -0.85
C ASN A 96 5.42 -8.09 0.34
N THR A 97 4.80 -6.91 0.17
CA THR A 97 4.52 -5.98 1.28
C THR A 97 3.73 -6.64 2.40
N SER A 98 2.73 -7.45 2.05
CA SER A 98 1.89 -8.21 2.98
C SER A 98 2.33 -9.67 3.20
N LEU A 99 3.43 -10.09 2.55
CA LEU A 99 3.98 -11.45 2.69
C LEU A 99 5.08 -11.48 3.75
N LEU A 100 5.82 -10.38 3.89
CA LEU A 100 6.95 -10.27 4.81
C LEU A 100 6.53 -9.60 6.12
N ALA A 101 7.04 -10.12 7.23
CA ALA A 101 6.91 -9.52 8.55
C ALA A 101 7.67 -8.19 8.57
N TYR A 102 7.04 -7.15 9.14
CA TYR A 102 7.64 -5.82 9.15
C TYR A 102 8.97 -5.76 9.91
N ASP A 103 9.15 -6.64 10.90
CA ASP A 103 10.32 -6.75 11.76
C ASP A 103 11.47 -7.56 11.13
N GLY A 104 11.33 -7.96 9.86
CA GLY A 104 12.38 -8.66 9.14
C GLY A 104 12.47 -10.15 9.43
N SER A 105 11.55 -10.72 10.23
CA SER A 105 11.60 -12.14 10.61
C SER A 105 11.33 -13.11 9.43
N GLY A 106 10.94 -12.60 8.27
CA GLY A 106 10.70 -13.39 7.06
C GLY A 106 9.23 -13.43 6.66
N SER A 107 8.77 -14.55 6.10
CA SER A 107 7.39 -14.67 5.62
C SER A 107 6.38 -14.89 6.74
N VAL A 108 5.20 -14.28 6.61
CA VAL A 108 4.10 -14.45 7.57
C VAL A 108 3.13 -15.55 7.14
N LYS A 109 2.56 -16.26 8.12
CA LYS A 109 1.46 -17.21 7.91
C LYS A 109 0.14 -16.53 8.26
N ARG A 110 -0.73 -16.32 7.28
CA ARG A 110 -2.07 -15.77 7.52
C ARG A 110 -2.95 -16.76 8.27
N ASN A 111 -3.70 -16.27 9.24
CA ASN A 111 -4.72 -17.06 9.92
C ASN A 111 -5.88 -17.35 8.93
N LYS A 112 -6.36 -18.59 8.92
CA LYS A 112 -7.39 -19.07 7.98
C LYS A 112 -8.80 -18.62 8.37
N ASP A 113 -9.04 -18.44 9.66
CA ASP A 113 -10.35 -18.08 10.23
C ASP A 113 -10.46 -16.57 10.39
N ASN A 114 -9.35 -15.89 10.68
CA ASN A 114 -9.27 -14.44 10.78
C ASN A 114 -8.19 -13.86 9.85
N PHE A 115 -8.59 -13.46 8.64
CA PHE A 115 -7.68 -12.91 7.63
C PHE A 115 -6.98 -11.60 8.01
N SER A 116 -7.44 -10.91 9.07
CA SER A 116 -6.77 -9.72 9.59
C SER A 116 -5.51 -10.05 10.41
N LEU A 117 -5.35 -11.31 10.84
CA LEU A 117 -4.22 -11.75 11.65
C LEU A 117 -3.24 -12.63 10.86
N CYS A 118 -1.97 -12.50 11.20
CA CYS A 118 -0.89 -13.37 10.75
C CYS A 118 0.05 -13.70 11.89
N THR A 119 0.76 -14.82 11.74
CA THR A 119 1.80 -15.26 12.65
C THR A 119 3.15 -15.13 11.95
N PHE A 120 4.09 -14.46 12.61
CA PHE A 120 5.46 -14.34 12.15
C PHE A 120 6.22 -15.64 12.41
N SER A 121 7.37 -15.82 11.78
CA SER A 121 8.25 -16.97 12.01
C SER A 121 8.69 -17.12 13.48
N THR A 122 8.73 -16.01 14.23
CA THR A 122 9.04 -15.96 15.66
C THR A 122 7.89 -16.41 16.56
N GLY A 123 6.72 -16.73 16.00
CA GLY A 123 5.50 -17.06 16.76
C GLY A 123 4.64 -15.86 17.15
N LYS A 124 5.13 -14.62 16.95
CA LYS A 124 4.37 -13.39 17.19
C LYS A 124 3.11 -13.33 16.32
N GLN A 125 1.96 -13.09 16.93
CA GLN A 125 0.72 -12.78 16.20
C GLN A 125 0.58 -11.28 15.99
N TYR A 126 0.18 -10.87 14.80
CA TYR A 126 0.09 -9.45 14.43
C TYR A 126 -0.97 -9.19 13.35
N ASN A 127 -1.39 -7.93 13.24
CA ASN A 127 -2.31 -7.51 12.19
C ASN A 127 -1.62 -7.48 10.81
N CYS A 128 -2.19 -8.18 9.84
CA CYS A 128 -1.69 -8.29 8.46
C CYS A 128 -1.55 -6.93 7.77
N ASP A 129 -2.60 -6.11 7.86
CA ASP A 129 -2.69 -4.85 7.13
C ASP A 129 -1.75 -3.80 7.74
N LEU A 130 -1.60 -3.80 9.06
CA LEU A 130 -0.66 -2.94 9.77
C LEU A 130 0.80 -3.31 9.44
N SER A 131 1.14 -4.61 9.47
CA SER A 131 2.47 -5.08 9.03
C SER A 131 2.76 -4.66 7.58
N ALA A 132 1.78 -4.80 6.68
CA ALA A 132 1.92 -4.38 5.30
C ALA A 132 2.11 -2.87 5.17
N SER A 133 1.36 -2.08 5.95
CA SER A 133 1.44 -0.61 5.95
C SER A 133 2.83 -0.11 6.36
N TYR A 134 3.45 -0.74 7.36
CA TYR A 134 4.85 -0.45 7.71
C TYR A 134 5.81 -0.72 6.56
N ASN A 135 5.66 -1.86 5.87
CA ASN A 135 6.51 -2.19 4.72
C ASN A 135 6.31 -1.23 3.54
N ILE A 136 5.08 -0.77 3.31
CA ILE A 136 4.76 0.23 2.28
C ILE A 136 5.48 1.54 2.59
N GLY A 137 5.36 2.05 3.82
CA GLY A 137 6.05 3.26 4.27
C GLY A 137 7.58 3.12 4.22
N ALA A 138 8.11 1.99 4.69
CA ALA A 138 9.53 1.71 4.70
C ALA A 138 10.15 1.80 3.29
N ARG A 139 9.50 1.21 2.30
CA ARG A 139 9.96 1.24 0.90
C ARG A 139 9.94 2.64 0.29
N TYR A 140 9.02 3.50 0.75
CA TYR A 140 9.04 4.90 0.34
C TYR A 140 10.29 5.59 0.86
N PHE A 141 10.53 5.54 2.16
CA PHE A 141 11.69 6.21 2.77
C PHE A 141 13.01 5.66 2.24
N ILE A 142 13.18 4.33 2.15
CA ILE A 142 14.39 3.72 1.57
C ILE A 142 14.66 4.26 0.16
N ARG A 143 13.61 4.40 -0.67
CA ARG A 143 13.74 4.95 -2.02
C ARG A 143 14.12 6.43 -2.00
N GLU A 144 13.57 7.23 -1.10
CA GLU A 144 13.93 8.65 -1.00
C GLU A 144 15.35 8.83 -0.47
N TYR A 145 15.77 8.07 0.56
CA TYR A 145 17.16 8.06 1.02
C TYR A 145 18.15 7.70 -0.09
N GLN A 146 17.87 6.64 -0.85
CA GLN A 146 18.71 6.24 -1.98
C GLN A 146 18.91 7.35 -3.02
N LYS A 147 17.91 8.22 -3.20
CA LYS A 147 18.01 9.35 -4.14
C LYS A 147 18.76 10.54 -3.55
N SER A 148 18.73 10.69 -2.23
CA SER A 148 19.24 11.88 -1.54
C SER A 148 20.72 11.76 -1.16
N ILE A 149 21.29 10.56 -1.06
CA ILE A 149 22.69 10.37 -0.66
C ILE A 149 23.60 9.97 -1.84
N PRO A 150 24.91 10.24 -1.77
CA PRO A 150 25.87 9.83 -2.79
C PRO A 150 25.92 8.32 -3.03
N ALA A 151 26.23 7.92 -4.27
CA ALA A 151 26.29 6.50 -4.66
C ALA A 151 27.29 5.68 -3.82
N LYS A 152 28.40 6.31 -3.39
CA LYS A 152 29.40 5.67 -2.51
C LYS A 152 28.79 5.32 -1.15
N GLU A 153 28.17 6.29 -0.49
CA GLU A 153 27.51 6.08 0.81
C GLU A 153 26.37 5.06 0.71
N TRP A 154 25.59 5.11 -0.37
CA TRP A 154 24.57 4.10 -0.62
C TRP A 154 25.18 2.69 -0.79
N SER A 155 26.31 2.58 -1.50
CA SER A 155 27.02 1.30 -1.65
C SER A 155 27.53 0.76 -0.32
N GLU A 156 28.06 1.63 0.54
CA GLU A 156 28.48 1.27 1.90
C GLU A 156 27.28 0.84 2.76
N ALA A 157 26.15 1.53 2.64
CA ALA A 157 24.91 1.15 3.32
C ALA A 157 24.42 -0.23 2.89
N VAL A 158 24.44 -0.51 1.58
CA VAL A 158 24.10 -1.83 1.01
C VAL A 158 25.05 -2.92 1.49
N ALA A 159 26.34 -2.63 1.65
CA ALA A 159 27.31 -3.60 2.17
C ALA A 159 27.02 -4.00 3.61
N LYS A 160 26.54 -3.06 4.45
CA LYS A 160 26.15 -3.33 5.84
C LYS A 160 24.74 -3.93 5.96
N GLU A 161 23.82 -3.55 5.07
CA GLU A 161 22.43 -4.04 5.01
C GLU A 161 22.10 -4.59 3.60
N PRO A 162 22.41 -5.87 3.33
CA PRO A 162 22.15 -6.51 2.03
C PRO A 162 20.67 -6.51 1.62
N GLY A 163 19.74 -6.36 2.58
CA GLY A 163 18.29 -6.24 2.32
C GLY A 163 17.92 -5.03 1.43
N LEU A 164 18.81 -4.03 1.33
CA LEU A 164 18.63 -2.86 0.45
C LEU A 164 18.78 -3.21 -1.05
N LEU A 165 19.47 -4.30 -1.40
CA LEU A 165 19.64 -4.74 -2.80
C LEU A 165 18.31 -5.02 -3.49
N ARG A 166 17.34 -5.57 -2.74
CA ARG A 166 16.06 -6.01 -3.29
C ARG A 166 14.93 -5.21 -2.67
N ARG A 167 14.56 -4.10 -3.31
CA ARG A 167 13.43 -3.23 -2.87
C ARG A 167 12.12 -3.99 -2.58
N THR A 168 11.85 -5.09 -3.26
CA THR A 168 10.65 -5.93 -3.04
C THR A 168 10.75 -6.84 -1.82
N GLN A 169 11.91 -6.88 -1.16
CA GLN A 169 12.17 -7.61 0.08
C GLN A 169 12.36 -6.66 1.27
N SER A 170 12.55 -5.36 1.02
CA SER A 170 12.72 -4.39 2.09
C SER A 170 11.45 -4.27 2.94
N THR A 171 11.68 -4.28 4.26
CA THR A 171 10.67 -4.17 5.33
C THR A 171 10.96 -2.96 6.21
N LEU A 172 10.17 -2.74 7.26
CA LEU A 172 10.48 -1.72 8.26
C LEU A 172 11.82 -1.97 8.96
N ALA A 173 12.16 -3.22 9.27
CA ALA A 173 13.47 -3.56 9.83
C ALA A 173 14.62 -3.13 8.90
N THR A 174 14.48 -3.28 7.58
CA THR A 174 15.47 -2.78 6.61
C THR A 174 15.63 -1.25 6.68
N LEU A 175 14.53 -0.51 6.86
CA LEU A 175 14.60 0.95 7.03
C LEU A 175 15.28 1.34 8.34
N ILE A 176 14.97 0.66 9.45
CA ILE A 176 15.59 0.92 10.75
C ILE A 176 17.10 0.65 10.68
N SER A 177 17.51 -0.46 10.04
CA SER A 177 18.91 -0.78 9.79
C SER A 177 19.60 0.30 8.95
N LEU A 178 18.98 0.73 7.84
CA LEU A 178 19.47 1.83 7.01
C LEU A 178 19.68 3.12 7.81
N ALA A 179 18.72 3.47 8.68
CA ALA A 179 18.80 4.66 9.52
C ALA A 179 19.92 4.60 10.58
N GLY A 180 20.35 3.40 10.99
CA GLY A 180 21.51 3.22 11.86
C GLY A 180 22.86 3.27 11.13
N VAL A 181 22.84 3.04 9.81
CA VAL A 181 24.06 2.99 8.97
C VAL A 181 24.35 4.33 8.31
N VAL A 182 23.32 5.02 7.83
CA VAL A 182 23.41 6.38 7.33
C VAL A 182 23.38 7.27 8.57
N GLN A 183 24.44 8.03 8.84
CA GLN A 183 24.38 9.07 9.88
C GLN A 183 23.39 10.13 9.39
N ILE A 184 22.11 9.95 9.73
CA ILE A 184 21.09 10.97 9.54
C ILE A 184 21.50 12.07 10.50
N GLU A 185 22.15 13.12 9.98
CA GLU A 185 22.37 14.35 10.73
C GLU A 185 21.05 14.71 11.42
N LYS A 186 21.08 14.72 12.75
CA LYS A 186 19.96 15.16 13.59
C LYS A 186 19.77 16.66 13.43
#